data_AF-A0AAE7AGT0-F1
#
_entry.id   AF-A0AAE7AGT0-F1
#
_cell.length_a   1.000
_cell.length_b   1.000
_cell.length_c   1.000
_cell.angle_alpha   90.00
_cell.angle_beta   90.00
_cell.angle_gamma   90.00
#
_symmetry.space_group_name_H-M   'P 1'
#
loop_
_entity.id
_entity.type
_entity.pdbx_description
1 polymer ?
#
loop_
_entity_poly.entity_id
_entity_poly.type
_entity_poly.pdbx_seq_one_letter_code
_entity_poly.pdbx_strand_id
1 'polypeptide(L)'
;MFALLRDRLVDLDELLKSDVSPQEAWAQIDQERIMRREIARELQHAANGIYKVDQESVTADEKETDIRLRSTASEYETVIELKLGDNRSARDLRDTIESQLVKKYLSLETRRSGALLITLSKVRDWDHPDSGERIGLEELKELLDDEARRVEREMGGAVSLTIHVLDLRPRLLTEKQSRSGVMKKRVNPA
;
A
#
# COMPACT_ATOMS: atom_id res chain seq x y z
N MET A 1 13.64 -11.98 1.10
CA MET A 1 12.88 -10.78 1.54
C MET A 1 11.66 -10.49 0.69
N PHE A 2 11.70 -10.64 -0.64
CA PHE A 2 10.54 -10.33 -1.49
C PHE A 2 9.27 -11.17 -1.20
N ALA A 3 9.40 -12.50 -1.01
CA ALA A 3 8.26 -13.34 -0.64
C ALA A 3 7.63 -12.89 0.69
N LEU A 4 8.47 -12.68 1.72
CA LEU A 4 8.06 -12.15 3.01
C LEU A 4 7.32 -10.80 2.86
N LEU A 5 7.84 -9.87 2.05
CA LEU A 5 7.19 -8.59 1.78
C LEU A 5 5.76 -8.81 1.28
N ARG A 6 5.59 -9.65 0.25
CA ARG A 6 4.27 -9.95 -0.32
C ARG A 6 3.34 -10.59 0.70
N ASP A 7 3.85 -11.53 1.49
CA ASP A 7 3.06 -12.16 2.56
C ASP A 7 2.60 -11.13 3.60
N ARG A 8 3.47 -10.17 3.97
CA ARG A 8 3.10 -9.08 4.89
C ARG A 8 2.03 -8.15 4.30
N LEU A 9 2.06 -7.88 3.00
CA LEU A 9 1.05 -7.07 2.34
C LEU A 9 -0.30 -7.78 2.26
N VAL A 10 -0.31 -9.10 2.02
CA VAL A 10 -1.51 -9.93 2.09
C VAL A 10 -2.07 -9.97 3.52
N ASP A 11 -1.23 -10.07 4.54
CA ASP A 11 -1.66 -10.02 5.93
C ASP A 11 -2.36 -8.69 6.28
N LEU A 12 -1.98 -7.56 5.66
CA LEU A 12 -2.70 -6.30 5.82
C LEU A 12 -4.11 -6.38 5.23
N ASP A 13 -4.29 -7.01 4.07
CA ASP A 13 -5.62 -7.21 3.48
C ASP A 13 -6.51 -8.08 4.40
N GLU A 14 -5.93 -9.13 4.99
CA GLU A 14 -6.64 -9.99 5.94
C GLU A 14 -6.97 -9.26 7.25
N LEU A 15 -6.06 -8.42 7.75
CA LEU A 15 -6.33 -7.54 8.89
C LEU A 15 -7.55 -6.64 8.63
N LEU A 16 -7.64 -6.05 7.42
CA LEU A 16 -8.80 -5.24 7.05
C LEU A 16 -10.11 -6.04 7.04
N LYS A 17 -10.06 -7.37 6.88
CA LYS A 17 -11.21 -8.27 6.91
C LYS A 17 -11.56 -8.80 8.31
N SER A 18 -10.70 -8.55 9.30
CA SER A 18 -10.89 -9.06 10.67
C SER A 18 -11.90 -8.24 11.49
N ASP A 19 -12.33 -8.78 12.63
CA ASP A 19 -13.22 -8.09 13.59
C ASP A 19 -12.56 -6.88 14.26
N VAL A 20 -11.22 -6.85 14.30
CA VAL A 20 -10.41 -5.75 14.85
C VAL A 20 -9.87 -4.85 13.74
N SER A 21 -10.52 -4.87 12.57
CA SER A 21 -10.09 -4.15 11.37
C SER A 21 -9.92 -2.65 11.65
N PRO A 22 -8.77 -2.07 11.29
CA PRO A 22 -8.54 -0.63 11.38
C PRO A 22 -9.12 0.13 10.17
N GLN A 23 -9.86 -0.53 9.26
CA GLN A 23 -10.28 0.05 7.97
C GLN A 23 -10.94 1.42 8.12
N GLU A 24 -11.93 1.56 9.00
CA GLU A 24 -12.66 2.82 9.19
C GLU A 24 -11.75 3.94 9.68
N ALA A 25 -10.83 3.63 10.61
CA ALA A 25 -9.88 4.60 11.13
C ALA A 25 -8.85 5.01 10.06
N TRP A 26 -8.30 4.03 9.33
CA TRP A 26 -7.33 4.27 8.27
C TRP A 26 -7.93 5.05 7.10
N ALA A 27 -9.20 4.83 6.76
CA ALA A 27 -9.90 5.56 5.71
C ALA A 27 -10.01 7.07 5.99
N GLN A 28 -9.88 7.50 7.26
CA GLN A 28 -9.90 8.93 7.63
C GLN A 28 -8.50 9.58 7.57
N ILE A 29 -7.44 8.82 7.30
CA ILE A 29 -6.08 9.34 7.29
C ILE A 29 -5.78 10.01 5.94
N ASP A 30 -5.60 11.33 5.95
CA ASP A 30 -5.30 12.15 4.78
C ASP A 30 -3.81 12.53 4.64
N GLN A 31 -2.98 12.14 5.61
CA GLN A 31 -1.54 12.39 5.64
C GLN A 31 -0.76 11.10 5.48
N GLU A 32 0.05 11.04 4.41
CA GLU A 32 0.91 9.88 4.09
C GLU A 32 1.82 9.50 5.27
N ARG A 33 2.36 10.49 5.99
CA ARG A 33 3.19 10.29 7.20
C ARG A 33 2.44 9.56 8.31
N ILE A 34 1.15 9.85 8.50
CA ILE A 34 0.34 9.19 9.53
C ILE A 34 0.02 7.77 9.09
N MET A 35 -0.40 7.57 7.82
CA MET A 35 -0.68 6.25 7.27
C MET A 35 0.54 5.33 7.36
N ARG A 36 1.72 5.86 7.01
CA ARG A 36 2.99 5.13 7.11
C ARG A 36 3.25 4.61 8.53
N ARG A 37 2.98 5.42 9.55
CA ARG A 37 3.16 5.00 10.95
C ARG A 37 2.23 3.86 11.33
N GLU A 38 0.99 3.90 10.87
CA GLU A 38 0.00 2.86 11.15
C GLU A 38 0.34 1.56 10.43
N ILE A 39 0.67 1.60 9.13
CA ILE A 39 1.14 0.42 8.40
C ILE A 39 2.40 -0.17 9.04
N ALA A 40 3.38 0.67 9.39
CA ALA A 40 4.61 0.22 10.02
C ALA A 40 4.38 -0.38 11.42
N ARG A 41 3.41 0.12 12.19
CA ARG A 41 2.98 -0.45 13.48
C ARG A 41 2.47 -1.87 13.28
N GLU A 42 1.57 -2.09 12.33
CA GLU A 42 1.03 -3.43 12.05
C GLU A 42 2.10 -4.39 11.54
N LEU A 43 2.98 -3.92 10.66
CA LEU A 43 4.14 -4.70 10.21
C LEU A 43 5.09 -5.04 11.38
N GLN A 44 5.25 -4.15 12.36
CA GLN A 44 6.06 -4.42 13.55
C GLN A 44 5.42 -5.45 14.47
N HIS A 45 4.09 -5.43 14.62
CA HIS A 45 3.35 -6.45 15.36
C HIS A 45 3.42 -7.82 14.68
N ALA A 46 3.36 -7.84 13.35
CA ALA A 46 3.43 -9.06 12.55
C ALA A 46 4.86 -9.61 12.37
N ALA A 47 5.89 -8.91 12.89
CA ALA A 47 7.29 -9.22 12.59
C ALA A 47 7.76 -10.57 13.16
N ASN A 48 7.26 -10.98 14.33
CA ASN A 48 7.56 -12.27 14.98
C ASN A 48 9.06 -12.63 15.03
N GLY A 49 9.94 -11.64 15.14
CA GLY A 49 11.40 -11.81 15.16
C GLY A 49 12.06 -12.10 13.81
N ILE A 50 11.31 -12.15 12.71
CA ILE A 50 11.81 -12.44 11.35
C ILE A 50 12.48 -11.20 10.73
N TYR A 51 11.98 -10.02 11.06
CA TYR A 51 12.53 -8.75 10.61
C TYR A 51 12.35 -7.67 11.68
N LYS A 52 13.02 -6.54 11.50
CA LYS A 52 12.79 -5.29 12.22
C LYS A 52 12.16 -4.28 11.28
N VAL A 53 11.27 -3.44 11.80
CA VAL A 53 10.72 -2.32 11.04
C VAL A 53 11.50 -1.07 11.42
N ASP A 54 12.13 -0.44 10.43
CA ASP A 54 12.74 0.86 10.62
C ASP A 54 11.87 1.93 9.96
N GLN A 55 11.60 2.97 10.72
CA GLN A 55 11.16 4.27 10.22
C GLN A 55 12.27 5.23 10.61
N GLU A 56 13.08 5.70 9.66
CA GLU A 56 14.18 6.61 9.98
C GLU A 56 13.61 7.84 10.70
N SER A 57 14.24 8.21 11.82
CA SER A 57 13.80 9.33 12.65
C SER A 57 13.76 10.61 11.80
N VAL A 58 12.65 11.35 11.89
CA VAL A 58 12.49 12.67 11.29
C VAL A 58 13.47 13.63 11.97
N THR A 59 14.71 13.70 11.49
CA THR A 59 15.62 14.80 11.78
C THR A 59 15.23 16.01 10.93
N ALA A 60 15.63 17.20 11.39
CA ALA A 60 15.15 18.49 10.92
C ALA A 60 15.40 18.81 9.43
N ASP A 61 16.15 17.96 8.71
CA ASP A 61 16.47 18.14 7.29
C ASP A 61 15.56 17.37 6.31
N GLU A 62 14.54 16.63 6.81
CA GLU A 62 13.64 15.72 6.05
C GLU A 62 14.42 14.57 5.32
N LYS A 63 13.92 13.36 5.03
CA LYS A 63 13.05 12.99 3.88
C LYS A 63 13.04 11.46 3.64
N GLU A 64 12.92 10.61 4.65
CA GLU A 64 12.68 9.18 4.36
C GLU A 64 11.17 8.87 4.46
N THR A 65 10.57 8.64 3.29
CA THR A 65 9.13 8.41 3.11
C THR A 65 8.74 6.93 3.03
N ASP A 66 9.68 6.04 3.29
CA ASP A 66 9.54 4.61 3.13
C ASP A 66 9.45 3.86 4.48
N ILE A 67 8.90 2.64 4.43
CA ILE A 67 8.94 1.67 5.52
C ILE A 67 9.95 0.60 5.13
N ARG A 68 10.93 0.31 6.00
CA ARG A 68 11.93 -0.73 5.74
C ARG A 68 11.72 -1.95 6.62
N LEU A 69 11.75 -3.12 6.00
CA LEU A 69 11.77 -4.41 6.70
C LEU A 69 13.16 -5.01 6.58
N ARG A 70 13.94 -4.94 7.65
CA ARG A 70 15.32 -5.47 7.72
C ARG A 70 15.30 -6.88 8.28
N SER A 71 15.83 -7.85 7.53
CA SER A 71 15.95 -9.24 8.00
C SER A 71 16.74 -9.32 9.30
N THR A 72 16.34 -10.22 10.21
CA THR A 72 17.16 -10.57 11.39
C THR A 72 18.18 -11.68 11.09
N ALA A 73 18.02 -12.37 9.97
CA ALA A 73 18.86 -13.51 9.57
C ALA A 73 19.89 -13.18 8.47
N SER A 74 19.82 -11.98 7.88
CA SER A 74 20.69 -11.55 6.78
C SER A 74 20.78 -10.03 6.71
N GLU A 75 21.68 -9.51 5.88
CA GLU A 75 21.83 -8.07 5.63
C GLU A 75 20.77 -7.50 4.68
N TYR A 76 19.97 -8.36 4.05
CA TYR A 76 18.93 -7.95 3.12
C TYR A 76 17.76 -7.25 3.81
N GLU A 77 17.27 -6.22 3.15
CA GLU A 77 16.08 -5.49 3.54
C GLU A 77 15.17 -5.22 2.34
N THR A 78 13.93 -4.88 2.62
CA THR A 78 12.92 -4.56 1.60
C THR A 78 12.21 -3.28 1.97
N VAL A 79 11.78 -2.55 0.94
CA VAL A 79 11.30 -1.17 1.08
C VAL A 79 9.85 -1.07 0.64
N ILE A 80 9.02 -0.35 1.39
CA ILE A 80 7.64 -0.02 1.00
C ILE A 80 7.56 1.48 0.84
N GLU A 81 7.32 1.94 -0.40
CA GLU A 81 6.93 3.31 -0.69
C GLU A 81 5.40 3.40 -0.62
N LEU A 82 4.87 4.28 0.23
CA LEU A 82 3.44 4.41 0.45
C LEU A 82 2.88 5.66 -0.25
N LYS A 83 1.74 5.53 -0.94
CA LYS A 83 0.99 6.67 -1.50
C LYS A 83 -0.49 6.62 -1.11
N LEU A 84 -1.07 7.78 -0.80
CA LEU A 84 -2.52 7.94 -0.67
C LEU A 84 -3.13 8.11 -2.06
N GLY A 85 -3.68 7.05 -2.64
CA GLY A 85 -4.15 7.02 -4.03
C GLY A 85 -5.27 8.01 -4.34
N ASP A 86 -6.08 8.38 -3.34
CA ASP A 86 -7.22 9.29 -3.49
C ASP A 86 -6.84 10.67 -4.04
N ASN A 87 -5.60 11.11 -3.85
CA ASN A 87 -5.13 12.44 -4.27
C ASN A 87 -4.03 12.39 -5.35
N ARG A 88 -3.75 11.21 -5.94
CA ARG A 88 -2.72 11.06 -6.98
C ARG A 88 -3.31 10.83 -8.37
N SER A 89 -2.56 11.23 -9.40
CA SER A 89 -2.85 10.85 -10.79
C SER A 89 -2.23 9.48 -11.09
N ALA A 90 -2.72 8.80 -12.14
CA ALA A 90 -2.10 7.54 -12.58
C ALA A 90 -0.63 7.76 -13.00
N ARG A 91 -0.34 8.91 -13.64
CA ARG A 91 1.04 9.31 -13.96
C ARG A 91 1.92 9.41 -12.72
N ASP A 92 1.47 10.11 -11.67
CA ASP A 92 2.24 10.28 -10.43
C ASP A 92 2.52 8.93 -9.74
N LEU A 93 1.53 8.04 -9.71
CA LEU A 93 1.69 6.68 -9.17
C LEU A 93 2.67 5.85 -10.01
N ARG A 94 2.57 5.92 -11.34
CA ARG A 94 3.49 5.25 -12.27
C ARG A 94 4.93 5.73 -12.07
N ASP A 95 5.12 7.04 -12.13
CA ASP A 95 6.44 7.67 -12.04
C ASP A 95 7.10 7.43 -10.66
N THR A 96 6.30 7.23 -9.60
CA THR A 96 6.79 6.89 -8.25
C THR A 96 7.58 5.58 -8.23
N ILE A 97 7.22 4.60 -9.06
CA ILE A 97 7.91 3.29 -9.10
C ILE A 97 9.39 3.47 -9.43
N GLU A 98 9.71 4.19 -10.51
CA GLU A 98 11.11 4.37 -10.89
C GLU A 98 11.78 5.49 -10.08
N SER A 99 11.12 6.65 -9.98
CA SER A 99 11.75 7.87 -9.44
C SER A 99 11.92 7.88 -7.92
N GLN A 100 11.04 7.21 -7.19
CA GLN A 100 11.06 7.19 -5.73
C GLN A 100 11.45 5.81 -5.22
N LEU A 101 10.73 4.76 -5.62
CA LEU A 101 11.00 3.42 -5.08
C LEU A 101 12.37 2.89 -5.56
N VAL A 102 12.61 2.82 -6.87
CA VAL A 102 13.86 2.24 -7.39
C VAL A 102 15.06 3.17 -7.20
N LYS A 103 15.02 4.38 -7.75
CA LYS A 103 16.19 5.28 -7.79
C LYS A 103 16.68 5.71 -6.41
N LYS A 104 15.78 5.90 -5.43
CA LYS A 104 16.19 6.33 -4.09
C LYS A 104 16.60 5.16 -3.21
N TYR A 105 15.93 4.02 -3.33
CA TYR A 105 16.04 2.98 -2.31
C TYR A 105 16.63 1.66 -2.79
N LEU A 106 16.39 1.26 -4.04
CA LEU A 106 16.81 -0.07 -4.53
C LEU A 106 18.15 -0.05 -5.28
N SER A 107 18.93 1.03 -5.12
CA SER A 107 20.29 1.15 -5.67
C SER A 107 21.36 0.48 -4.81
N LEU A 108 21.05 0.09 -3.56
CA LEU A 108 21.98 -0.61 -2.67
C LEU A 108 21.92 -2.12 -2.88
N GLU A 109 23.07 -2.80 -2.79
CA GLU A 109 23.17 -4.25 -3.04
C GLU A 109 22.31 -5.11 -2.09
N THR A 110 22.03 -4.61 -0.88
CA THR A 110 21.21 -5.25 0.14
C THR A 110 19.71 -4.97 -0.02
N ARG A 111 19.32 -4.04 -0.92
CA ARG A 111 17.95 -3.58 -1.15
C ARG A 111 17.48 -3.97 -2.54
N ARG A 112 17.19 -5.26 -2.71
CA ARG A 112 16.80 -5.82 -4.01
C ARG A 112 15.30 -6.05 -4.17
N SER A 113 14.49 -5.68 -3.18
CA SER A 113 13.05 -5.80 -3.30
C SER A 113 12.30 -4.63 -2.71
N GLY A 114 11.17 -4.28 -3.33
CA GLY A 114 10.31 -3.22 -2.84
C GLY A 114 8.86 -3.32 -3.27
N ALA A 115 8.02 -2.53 -2.62
CA ALA A 115 6.61 -2.41 -2.93
C ALA A 115 6.19 -0.95 -3.07
N LEU A 116 5.33 -0.68 -4.04
CA LEU A 116 4.48 0.51 -4.00
C LEU A 116 3.15 0.10 -3.35
N LEU A 117 2.91 0.60 -2.14
CA LEU A 117 1.67 0.40 -1.40
C LEU A 117 0.76 1.62 -1.59
N ILE A 118 -0.41 1.41 -2.16
CA ILE A 118 -1.39 2.46 -2.44
C ILE A 118 -2.60 2.25 -1.54
N THR A 119 -2.93 3.23 -0.70
CA THR A 119 -4.19 3.17 0.06
C THR A 119 -5.28 3.93 -0.67
N LEU A 120 -6.49 3.37 -0.74
CA LEU A 120 -7.62 4.00 -1.42
C LEU A 120 -8.84 4.03 -0.49
N SER A 121 -9.29 5.23 -0.12
CA SER A 121 -10.45 5.42 0.77
C SER A 121 -11.75 5.78 0.03
N LYS A 122 -11.66 6.19 -1.26
CA LYS A 122 -12.80 6.65 -2.05
C LYS A 122 -12.90 5.89 -3.37
N VAL A 123 -14.14 5.75 -3.86
CA VAL A 123 -14.37 5.33 -5.25
C VAL A 123 -13.96 6.49 -6.17
N ARG A 124 -13.08 6.20 -7.13
CA ARG A 124 -12.65 7.14 -8.17
C ARG A 124 -12.09 6.38 -9.36
N ASP A 125 -11.94 7.11 -10.46
CA ASP A 125 -11.16 6.69 -11.62
C ASP A 125 -10.00 7.66 -11.84
N TRP A 126 -9.11 7.27 -12.76
CA TRP A 126 -7.95 8.04 -13.16
C TRP A 126 -7.97 8.27 -14.67
N ASP A 127 -7.20 9.26 -15.12
CA ASP A 127 -6.90 9.41 -16.54
C ASP A 127 -5.63 8.60 -16.83
N HIS A 128 -5.71 7.69 -17.80
CA HIS A 128 -4.57 6.92 -18.26
C HIS A 128 -3.47 7.88 -18.72
N PRO A 129 -2.22 7.75 -18.25
CA PRO A 129 -1.17 8.72 -18.50
C PRO A 129 -0.87 8.90 -20.00
N ASP A 130 -0.93 7.84 -20.79
CA ASP A 130 -0.57 7.90 -22.22
C ASP A 130 -1.77 8.12 -23.17
N SER A 131 -2.89 7.40 -23.00
CA SER A 131 -4.08 7.55 -23.86
C SER A 131 -5.03 8.68 -23.41
N GLY A 132 -4.99 9.10 -22.15
CA GLY A 132 -5.95 10.04 -21.56
C GLY A 132 -7.33 9.45 -21.27
N GLU A 133 -7.55 8.16 -21.53
CA GLU A 133 -8.83 7.48 -21.27
C GLU A 133 -9.10 7.34 -19.77
N ARG A 134 -10.38 7.31 -19.39
CA ARG A 134 -10.79 7.05 -18.00
C ARG A 134 -10.60 5.57 -17.67
N ILE A 135 -9.83 5.30 -16.63
CA ILE A 135 -9.49 3.94 -16.17
C ILE A 135 -9.87 3.74 -14.71
N GLY A 136 -10.44 2.57 -14.40
CA GLY A 136 -10.83 2.16 -13.06
C GLY A 136 -9.64 1.68 -12.22
N LEU A 137 -9.94 1.06 -11.07
CA LEU A 137 -8.92 0.57 -10.16
C LEU A 137 -8.18 -0.64 -10.76
N GLU A 138 -8.91 -1.54 -11.41
CA GLU A 138 -8.38 -2.74 -12.05
C GLU A 138 -7.39 -2.36 -13.15
N GLU A 139 -7.78 -1.46 -14.06
CA GLU A 139 -6.92 -0.99 -15.14
C GLU A 139 -5.73 -0.16 -14.62
N LEU A 140 -5.93 0.63 -13.54
CA LEU A 140 -4.81 1.30 -12.87
C LEU A 140 -3.81 0.28 -12.32
N LYS A 141 -4.28 -0.79 -11.70
CA LYS A 141 -3.40 -1.82 -11.14
C LYS A 141 -2.61 -2.51 -12.26
N GLU A 142 -3.26 -2.88 -13.36
CA GLU A 142 -2.60 -3.47 -14.52
C GLU A 142 -1.51 -2.55 -15.07
N LEU A 143 -1.82 -1.25 -15.25
CA LEU A 143 -0.86 -0.24 -15.68
C LEU A 143 0.38 -0.17 -14.78
N LEU A 144 0.20 -0.20 -13.47
CA LEU A 144 1.30 -0.11 -12.51
C LEU A 144 2.11 -1.42 -12.43
N ASP A 145 1.44 -2.57 -12.55
CA ASP A 145 2.12 -3.87 -12.61
C ASP A 145 2.98 -3.98 -13.89
N ASP A 146 2.48 -3.49 -15.03
CA ASP A 146 3.23 -3.46 -16.28
C ASP A 146 4.44 -2.53 -16.20
N GLU A 147 4.28 -1.37 -15.56
CA GLU A 147 5.38 -0.45 -15.28
C GLU A 147 6.44 -1.09 -14.37
N ALA A 148 6.02 -1.75 -13.29
CA ALA A 148 6.94 -2.46 -12.40
C ALA A 148 7.76 -3.50 -13.17
N ARG A 149 7.11 -4.30 -14.03
CA ARG A 149 7.80 -5.29 -14.88
C ARG A 149 8.73 -4.63 -15.90
N ARG A 150 8.38 -3.47 -16.45
CA ARG A 150 9.26 -2.70 -17.35
C ARG A 150 10.54 -2.30 -16.61
N VAL A 151 10.39 -1.70 -15.42
CA VAL A 151 11.52 -1.23 -14.60
C VAL A 151 12.39 -2.41 -14.13
N GLU A 152 11.80 -3.53 -13.71
CA GLU A 152 12.58 -4.74 -13.36
C GLU A 152 13.45 -5.23 -14.53
N ARG A 153 12.91 -5.22 -15.76
CA ARG A 153 13.67 -5.59 -16.97
C ARG A 153 14.82 -4.63 -17.25
N GLU A 154 14.59 -3.33 -17.10
CA GLU A 154 15.63 -2.31 -17.30
C GLU A 154 16.76 -2.42 -16.27
N MET A 155 16.43 -2.84 -15.05
CA MET A 155 17.39 -3.14 -14.00
C MET A 155 18.04 -4.54 -14.16
N GLY A 156 17.82 -5.22 -15.29
CA GLY A 156 18.41 -6.54 -15.58
C GLY A 156 17.96 -7.65 -14.62
N GLY A 157 16.78 -7.51 -13.98
CA GLY A 157 16.30 -8.43 -12.96
C GLY A 157 17.01 -8.32 -11.61
N ALA A 158 17.80 -7.26 -11.39
CA ALA A 158 18.51 -7.04 -10.12
C ALA A 158 17.57 -6.69 -8.96
N VAL A 159 16.35 -6.21 -9.27
CA VAL A 159 15.33 -5.83 -8.30
C VAL A 159 14.03 -6.61 -8.54
N SER A 160 13.26 -6.81 -7.46
CA SER A 160 11.89 -7.36 -7.51
C SER A 160 10.89 -6.37 -6.92
N LEU A 161 9.83 -6.06 -7.66
CA LEU A 161 8.84 -5.05 -7.35
C LEU A 161 7.45 -5.69 -7.23
N THR A 162 6.63 -5.14 -6.34
CA THR A 162 5.20 -5.49 -6.27
C THR A 162 4.36 -4.23 -6.09
N ILE A 163 3.21 -4.17 -6.77
CA ILE A 163 2.21 -3.13 -6.55
C ILE A 163 1.10 -3.72 -5.70
N HIS A 164 0.79 -3.06 -4.59
CA HIS A 164 -0.27 -3.49 -3.70
C HIS A 164 -1.24 -2.35 -3.44
N VAL A 165 -2.53 -2.59 -3.68
CA VAL A 165 -3.58 -1.63 -3.36
C VAL A 165 -4.30 -2.12 -2.12
N LEU A 166 -4.25 -1.31 -1.07
CA LEU A 166 -4.98 -1.53 0.16
C LEU A 166 -6.31 -0.77 0.08
N ASP A 167 -7.40 -1.51 -0.14
CA ASP A 167 -8.73 -0.94 -0.32
C ASP A 167 -9.41 -0.62 1.03
N LEU A 168 -9.43 0.66 1.37
CA LEU A 168 -10.03 1.20 2.58
C LEU A 168 -11.46 1.70 2.36
N ARG A 169 -12.01 1.56 1.14
CA ARG A 169 -13.39 1.98 0.87
C ARG A 169 -14.34 1.20 1.78
N PRO A 170 -15.43 1.86 2.27
CA PRO A 170 -16.45 1.17 3.03
C PRO A 170 -16.96 -0.02 2.23
N ARG A 171 -16.90 -1.21 2.84
CA ARG A 171 -17.48 -2.40 2.23
C ARG A 171 -18.98 -2.18 2.12
N LEU A 172 -19.56 -2.46 0.96
CA LEU A 172 -21.01 -2.50 0.83
C LEU A 172 -21.54 -3.50 1.87
N LEU A 173 -22.46 -3.04 2.73
CA LEU A 173 -23.08 -3.88 3.74
C LEU A 173 -23.56 -5.17 3.07
N THR A 174 -23.16 -6.31 3.60
CA THR A 174 -23.67 -7.60 3.11
C THR A 174 -25.20 -7.58 3.23
N GLU A 175 -25.93 -8.26 2.34
CA GLU A 175 -27.40 -8.29 2.36
C GLU A 175 -28.01 -8.64 3.74
N LYS A 176 -27.26 -9.40 4.55
CA LYS A 176 -27.63 -9.75 5.93
C LYS A 176 -27.62 -8.56 6.89
N GLN A 177 -26.71 -7.60 6.70
CA GLN A 177 -26.62 -6.35 7.48
C GLN A 177 -27.56 -5.26 6.93
N SER A 178 -27.80 -5.24 5.62
CA SER A 178 -28.78 -4.31 5.04
C SER A 178 -30.21 -4.66 5.48
N ARG A 179 -30.57 -5.95 5.56
CA ARG A 179 -31.88 -6.40 6.06
C ARG A 179 -32.10 -6.09 7.54
N SER A 180 -31.07 -6.23 8.39
CA SER A 180 -31.18 -5.93 9.83
C SER A 180 -31.26 -4.42 10.12
N GLY A 181 -30.60 -3.59 9.31
CA GLY A 181 -30.76 -2.12 9.34
C GLY A 181 -32.15 -1.65 8.90
N VAL A 182 -32.73 -2.30 7.88
CA VAL A 182 -34.11 -2.03 7.42
C VAL A 182 -35.15 -2.48 8.45
N MET A 183 -34.95 -3.62 9.12
CA MET A 183 -35.85 -4.07 10.20
C MET A 183 -35.80 -3.15 11.42
N LYS A 184 -34.63 -2.68 11.85
CA LYS A 184 -34.52 -1.72 12.98
C LYS A 184 -35.21 -0.39 12.70
N LYS A 185 -35.21 0.10 11.45
CA LYS A 185 -35.92 1.33 11.07
C LYS A 185 -37.44 1.18 11.01
N ARG A 186 -37.98 -0.04 10.92
CA ARG A 186 -39.43 -0.30 10.85
C ARG A 186 -40.11 -0.46 12.21
N VAL A 187 -39.36 -0.60 13.31
CA VAL A 187 -39.93 -0.94 14.63
C VAL A 187 -40.14 0.28 15.56
N ASN A 188 -39.81 1.50 15.13
CA ASN A 188 -40.23 2.71 15.85
C ASN A 188 -41.30 3.50 15.08
N PRO A 189 -42.59 3.15 15.19
CA PRO A 189 -43.65 4.13 15.21
C PRO A 189 -44.03 4.46 16.67
N ALA A 190 -44.03 5.76 16.96
CA ALA A 190 -44.70 6.47 18.07
C ALA A 190 -44.70 5.83 19.47
#